data_AF-A0A498DBH9-F1
#
_entry.id   AF-A0A498DBH9-F1
#
_cell.length_a   1.000
_cell.length_b   1.000
_cell.length_c   1.000
_cell.angle_alpha   90.00
_cell.angle_beta   90.00
_cell.angle_gamma   90.00
#
_symmetry.space_group_name_H-M   'P 1'
#
loop_
_entity.id
_entity.type
_entity.pdbx_description
1 polymer ?
#
loop_
_entity_poly.entity_id
_entity_poly.type
_entity_poly.pdbx_seq_one_letter_code
_entity_poly.pdbx_strand_id
1 'polypeptide(L)' 'MSGNRVTPIQGLIIVSIFALIIIAIIFASQFYFSYVEVTEAANNCFNRGGHPIIEKTGLEMTYFECITN' A
#
# COMPACT_ATOMS: atom_id res chain seq x y z
N MET A 1 36.06 -22.00 10.57
CA MET A 1 34.67 -21.57 10.31
C MET A 1 33.90 -22.77 9.77
N SER A 2 33.01 -23.35 10.59
CA SER A 2 32.19 -24.50 10.19
C SER A 2 31.17 -24.02 9.16
N GLY A 3 31.31 -24.44 7.91
CA GLY A 3 30.34 -24.17 6.86
C GLY A 3 29.09 -25.01 7.09
N ASN A 4 28.05 -24.40 7.65
CA ASN A 4 26.75 -25.05 7.76
C ASN A 4 26.24 -25.34 6.35
N ARG A 5 26.22 -26.62 5.94
CA ARG A 5 25.62 -27.05 4.67
C ARG A 5 24.12 -26.83 4.79
N VAL A 6 23.62 -25.78 4.14
CA VAL A 6 22.18 -25.52 4.03
C VAL A 6 21.57 -26.68 3.24
N THR A 7 20.67 -27.42 3.87
CA THR A 7 19.93 -28.48 3.18
C THR A 7 18.98 -27.85 2.15
N PRO A 8 18.67 -28.52 1.03
CA PRO A 8 17.78 -27.96 0.01
C PRO A 8 16.42 -27.52 0.57
N ILE A 9 15.91 -28.20 1.59
CA ILE A 9 14.67 -27.85 2.30
C ILE A 9 14.83 -26.53 3.07
N GLN A 10 15.93 -26.35 3.81
CA GLN A 10 16.21 -25.10 4.51
C GLN A 10 16.36 -23.93 3.55
N GLY A 11 17.01 -24.13 2.39
CA GLY A 11 17.11 -23.11 1.36
C GLY A 11 15.73 -22.69 0.83
N LEU A 12 14.84 -23.66 0.58
CA LEU A 12 13.50 -23.41 0.08
C LEU A 12 12.63 -22.65 1.09
N ILE A 13 12.74 -22.99 2.38
CA ILE A 13 12.08 -22.24 3.46
C ILE A 13 12.56 -20.79 3.49
N ILE A 14 13.87 -20.56 3.45
CA ILE A 14 14.44 -19.20 3.48
C ILE A 14 13.92 -18.38 2.30
N VAL A 15 13.98 -18.92 1.08
CA VAL A 15 13.46 -18.24 -0.12
C VAL A 15 11.96 -17.93 0.00
N SER A 16 11.17 -18.87 0.54
CA SER A 16 9.73 -18.67 0.72
C SER A 16 9.43 -17.53 1.70
N ILE A 17 10.20 -17.40 2.78
CA ILE A 17 10.04 -16.32 3.75
C ILE A 17 10.36 -14.98 3.11
N PHE A 18 11.45 -14.89 2.36
CA PHE A 18 11.80 -13.66 1.64
C PHE A 18 10.74 -13.29 0.60
N ALA A 19 10.21 -14.26 -0.14
CA ALA A 19 9.12 -14.02 -1.08
C ALA A 19 7.87 -13.46 -0.39
N LEU A 20 7.47 -14.02 0.75
CA LEU A 20 6.34 -13.51 1.55
C LEU A 20 6.58 -12.09 2.07
N ILE A 21 7.79 -11.79 2.55
CA ILE A 21 8.15 -10.45 3.01
C ILE A 21 8.05 -9.44 1.86
N ILE A 22 8.58 -9.78 0.68
CA ILE A 22 8.52 -8.91 -0.49
C ILE A 22 7.06 -8.65 -0.90
N ILE A 23 6.23 -9.69 -0.94
CA ILE A 23 4.80 -9.55 -1.26
C ILE A 23 4.12 -8.63 -0.24
N ALA A 24 4.36 -8.83 1.06
CA ALA A 24 3.79 -7.99 2.10
C ALA A 24 4.19 -6.51 1.95
N ILE A 25 5.45 -6.23 1.63
CA ILE A 25 5.94 -4.86 1.38
C ILE A 25 5.24 -4.25 0.16
N ILE A 26 5.11 -5.00 -0.93
CA ILE A 26 4.41 -4.52 -2.14
C ILE A 26 2.98 -4.14 -1.79
N PHE A 27 2.22 -5.02 -1.14
CA PHE A 27 0.85 -4.70 -0.73
C PHE A 27 0.80 -3.49 0.21
N ALA A 28 1.66 -3.44 1.23
CA ALA A 28 1.71 -2.32 2.17
C ALA A 28 1.99 -0.99 1.46
N SER A 29 2.92 -0.97 0.48
CA SER A 29 3.21 0.23 -0.31
C SER A 29 2.01 0.69 -1.14
N GLN A 30 1.30 -0.23 -1.80
CA GLN A 30 0.12 0.11 -2.61
C GLN A 30 -1.01 0.67 -1.73
N PHE A 31 -1.22 0.10 -0.54
CA PHE A 31 -2.16 0.62 0.46
C PHE A 31 -1.77 2.02 0.93
N TYR A 32 -0.49 2.23 1.25
CA TYR A 32 0.00 3.51 1.74
C TYR A 32 -0.14 4.61 0.69
N PHE A 33 0.28 4.36 -0.56
CA PHE A 33 0.15 5.35 -1.63
C PHE A 33 -1.30 5.70 -1.92
N SER A 34 -2.19 4.71 -2.01
CA SER A 34 -3.64 4.94 -2.14
C SER A 34 -4.17 5.84 -1.03
N TYR A 35 -3.80 5.57 0.22
CA TYR A 35 -4.22 6.38 1.36
C TYR A 35 -3.72 7.83 1.26
N VAL A 36 -2.43 8.02 0.96
CA VAL A 36 -1.81 9.35 0.85
C VAL A 36 -2.48 10.16 -0.25
N GLU A 37 -2.67 9.58 -1.44
CA GLU A 37 -3.29 10.25 -2.59
C GLU A 37 -4.69 10.77 -2.25
N VAL A 38 -5.51 9.91 -1.64
CA VAL A 38 -6.88 10.26 -1.23
C VAL A 38 -6.87 11.35 -0.17
N THR A 39 -6.00 11.21 0.82
CA THR A 39 -5.90 12.16 1.93
C THR A 39 -5.44 13.52 1.43
N GLU A 40 -4.50 13.56 0.50
CA GLU A 40 -4.02 14.80 -0.12
C GLU A 40 -5.13 15.48 -0.94
N ALA A 41 -5.86 14.72 -1.76
CA ALA A 41 -7.00 15.24 -2.52
C ALA A 41 -8.09 15.81 -1.59
N ALA A 42 -8.43 15.07 -0.54
CA ALA A 42 -9.40 15.48 0.48
C ALA A 42 -8.96 16.75 1.21
N ASN A 43 -7.70 16.81 1.66
CA ASN A 43 -7.15 17.96 2.34
C ASN A 43 -7.12 19.19 1.45
N ASN A 44 -6.77 19.05 0.17
CA ASN A 44 -6.79 20.15 -0.79
C ASN A 44 -8.21 20.70 -0.99
N CYS A 45 -9.24 19.83 -1.01
CA CYS A 45 -10.63 20.25 -1.05
C CYS A 45 -11.03 21.00 0.23
N PHE A 46 -10.70 20.44 1.39
CA PHE A 46 -11.00 21.01 2.69
C PHE A 46 -10.35 22.39 2.87
N ASN A 47 -9.11 22.56 2.44
CA ASN A 47 -8.37 23.82 2.50
C ASN A 47 -9.00 24.94 1.64
N ARG A 48 -9.81 24.58 0.64
CA ARG A 48 -10.57 25.53 -0.19
C ARG A 48 -11.97 25.80 0.36
N GLY A 49 -12.30 25.29 1.55
CA GLY A 49 -13.61 25.40 2.17
C GLY A 49 -14.64 24.42 1.59
N GLY A 50 -14.20 23.40 0.85
CA GLY A 50 -15.08 22.39 0.26
C GLY A 50 -15.21 21.13 1.10
N HIS A 51 -16.24 20.34 0.79
CA HIS A 51 -16.48 19.01 1.36
C HIS A 51 -16.10 17.93 0.34
N PRO A 52 -15.09 17.08 0.63
CA PRO A 52 -14.70 16.01 -0.29
C PRO A 52 -15.66 14.83 -0.20
N ILE A 53 -16.12 14.35 -1.36
CA ILE A 53 -16.81 13.07 -1.55
C ILE A 53 -15.84 12.13 -2.25
N ILE A 54 -15.59 10.98 -1.64
CA ILE A 54 -14.63 10.00 -2.13
C ILE A 54 -15.33 8.64 -2.25
N GLU A 55 -15.27 8.04 -3.43
CA GLU A 55 -15.59 6.63 -3.62
C GLU A 55 -14.34 5.84 -3.98
N LYS A 56 -14.20 4.67 -3.34
CA LYS A 56 -13.08 3.75 -3.57
C LYS A 56 -13.59 2.39 -3.98
N THR A 57 -12.86 1.77 -4.91
CA THR A 57 -12.98 0.33 -5.19
C THR A 57 -11.63 -0.31 -4.91
N GLY A 58 -11.53 -1.01 -3.78
CA GLY A 58 -10.26 -1.59 -3.33
C GLY A 58 -9.21 -0.52 -3.00
N LEU A 59 -8.09 -0.52 -3.73
CA LEU A 59 -6.98 0.42 -3.58
C LEU A 59 -7.08 1.64 -4.50
N GLU A 60 -8.02 1.66 -5.43
CA GLU A 60 -8.15 2.75 -6.39
C GLU A 60 -9.26 3.72 -5.98
N MET A 61 -9.00 5.01 -6.13
CA MET A 61 -10.06 6.02 -6.15
C MET A 61 -10.79 5.93 -7.47
N THR A 62 -12.08 5.63 -7.41
CA THR A 62 -12.93 5.58 -8.61
C THR A 62 -13.64 6.90 -8.83
N TYR A 63 -13.91 7.64 -7.77
CA TYR A 63 -14.57 8.93 -7.86
C TYR A 63 -14.09 9.86 -6.75
N PHE A 64 -13.82 11.10 -7.12
CA PHE A 64 -13.49 12.18 -6.22
C PHE A 64 -14.23 13.43 -6.66
N GLU A 65 -14.99 14.03 -5.75
CA GLU A 65 -15.65 15.30 -5.95
C GLU A 65 -15.40 16.23 -4.76
N CYS A 66 -15.22 17.52 -5.05
CA CYS A 66 -15.06 18.55 -4.03
C CYS A 66 -16.20 19.55 -4.14
N ILE A 67 -17.13 19.52 -3.19
CA ILE A 67 -18.28 20.42 -3.17
C ILE A 67 -17.91 21.69 -2.40
N THR A 68 -17.79 22.81 -3.09
CA THR A 68 -17.64 24.15 -2.49
C THR A 68 -18.96 24.92 -2.64
N ASN A 69 -19.52 25.42 -1.54
CA ASN A 69 -20.75 26.23 -1.53
C ASN A 69 -20.49 27.67 -1.96
#